data_AF-A0A930Q8G1-F1
#
_entry.id   AF-A0A930Q8G1-F1
#
_cell.length_a   1.000
_cell.length_b   1.000
_cell.length_c   1.000
_cell.angle_alpha   90.00
_cell.angle_beta   90.00
_cell.angle_gamma   90.00
#
_symmetry.space_group_name_H-M   'P 1'
#
loop_
_entity.id
_entity.type
_entity.pdbx_description
1 polymer ?
#
loop_
_entity_poly.entity_id
_entity_poly.type
_entity_poly.pdbx_seq_one_letter_code
_entity_poly.pdbx_strand_id
1 'polypeptide(L)'
;LFAFYRDTKSAISLLLDAPHQMLVVFAESGLNLLCIYAVVPCLLLGLGVTNADWYTVMGRMIFLNMLLYFSPTPGGSGIAEGGFVLLFSSVVPAGTVGIVAVCWRLIAEYLPFLIGFYYTVTVFGREFLRRY
;
A
#
# COMPACT_ATOMS: atom_id res chain seq x y z
N LEU A 1 25.47 -18.38 -11.87
CA LEU A 1 25.46 -19.19 -10.64
C LEU A 1 26.48 -18.69 -9.60
N PHE A 2 27.79 -18.72 -9.88
CA PHE A 2 28.81 -18.26 -8.90
C PHE A 2 28.73 -16.77 -8.54
N ALA A 3 28.47 -15.88 -9.51
CA ALA A 3 28.29 -14.45 -9.25
C ALA A 3 27.06 -14.20 -8.36
N PHE A 4 25.90 -14.75 -8.73
CA PHE A 4 24.66 -14.68 -7.95
C PHE A 4 24.83 -15.19 -6.50
N TYR A 5 25.57 -16.29 -6.31
CA TYR A 5 25.86 -16.83 -4.98
C TYR A 5 26.72 -15.87 -4.13
N ARG A 6 27.75 -15.26 -4.74
CA ARG A 6 28.59 -14.27 -4.10
C ARG A 6 27.81 -13.00 -3.73
N ASP A 7 27.00 -12.48 -4.64
CA ASP A 7 26.15 -11.31 -4.41
C ASP A 7 25.13 -11.56 -3.30
N THR A 8 24.51 -12.75 -3.27
CA THR A 8 23.58 -13.13 -2.19
C THR A 8 24.30 -13.20 -0.84
N LYS A 9 25.49 -13.79 -0.80
CA LYS A 9 26.28 -13.89 0.44
C LYS A 9 26.74 -12.52 0.95
N SER A 10 27.15 -11.63 0.04
CA SER A 10 27.52 -10.25 0.36
C SER A 10 26.32 -9.40 0.79
N ALA A 11 25.15 -9.57 0.16
CA ALA A 11 23.92 -8.91 0.60
C ALA A 11 23.51 -9.36 2.00
N ILE A 12 23.58 -10.67 2.28
CA ILE A 12 23.27 -11.20 3.61
C ILE A 12 24.27 -10.69 4.66
N SER A 13 25.57 -10.63 4.36
CA SER A 13 26.55 -10.08 5.31
C SER A 13 26.32 -8.60 5.57
N LEU A 14 26.01 -7.80 4.54
CA LEU A 14 25.69 -6.38 4.67
C LEU A 14 24.43 -6.12 5.50
N LEU A 15 23.40 -6.97 5.34
CA LEU A 15 22.20 -6.92 6.16
C LEU A 15 22.53 -7.24 7.63
N LEU A 16 23.32 -8.28 7.87
CA LEU A 16 23.71 -8.71 9.21
C LEU A 16 24.67 -7.75 9.92
N ASP A 17 25.44 -6.94 9.19
CA ASP A 17 26.36 -5.92 9.75
C ASP A 17 25.61 -4.76 10.43
N ALA A 18 24.33 -4.51 10.09
CA ALA A 18 23.55 -3.39 10.61
C ALA A 18 22.16 -3.80 11.16
N PRO A 19 22.09 -4.65 12.19
CA PRO A 19 20.81 -5.21 12.68
C PRO A 19 19.86 -4.15 13.22
N HIS A 20 20.38 -3.08 13.83
CA HIS A 20 19.54 -1.98 14.32
C HIS A 20 18.89 -1.20 13.16
N GLN A 21 19.62 -0.96 12.08
CA GLN A 21 19.07 -0.26 10.91
C GLN A 21 18.00 -1.11 10.22
N MET A 22 18.18 -2.44 10.14
CA MET A 22 17.16 -3.33 9.62
C MET A 22 15.87 -3.30 10.43
N LEU A 23 15.97 -3.28 11.77
CA LEU A 23 14.79 -3.16 12.64
C LEU A 23 14.06 -1.82 12.45
N VAL A 24 14.81 -0.72 12.32
CA VAL A 24 14.23 0.60 12.02
C VAL A 24 13.49 0.58 10.69
N VAL A 25 14.10 0.05 9.63
CA VAL A 25 13.47 -0.04 8.30
C VAL A 25 12.23 -0.93 8.33
N PHE A 26 12.28 -2.04 9.06
CA PHE A 26 11.13 -2.92 9.25
C PHE A 26 9.98 -2.20 9.96
N ALA A 27 10.27 -1.50 11.05
CA ALA A 27 9.29 -0.73 11.81
C ALA A 27 8.71 0.43 10.98
N GLU A 28 9.55 1.15 10.25
CA GLU A 28 9.15 2.25 9.37
C GLU A 28 8.24 1.75 8.24
N SER A 29 8.59 0.63 7.62
CA SER A 29 7.77 0.00 6.58
C SER A 29 6.43 -0.47 7.14
N GLY A 30 6.43 -1.12 8.31
CA GLY A 30 5.20 -1.55 8.98
C GLY A 30 4.30 -0.38 9.36
N LEU A 31 4.88 0.69 9.91
CA LEU A 31 4.15 1.91 10.26
C LEU A 31 3.57 2.58 9.02
N ASN A 32 4.36 2.69 7.94
CA ASN A 32 3.89 3.25 6.67
C ASN A 32 2.69 2.47 6.11
N LEU A 33 2.73 1.13 6.13
CA LEU A 33 1.60 0.30 5.73
C LEU A 33 0.36 0.55 6.60
N LEU A 34 0.53 0.61 7.93
CA LEU A 34 -0.57 0.90 8.86
C LEU A 34 -1.17 2.28 8.60
N CYS A 35 -0.36 3.31 8.33
CA CYS A 35 -0.82 4.64 7.96
C CYS A 35 -1.63 4.62 6.65
N ILE A 36 -1.17 3.89 5.64
CA ILE A 36 -1.90 3.74 4.37
C ILE A 36 -3.25 3.05 4.59
N TYR A 37 -3.31 2.04 5.47
CA TYR A 37 -4.56 1.33 5.77
C TYR A 37 -5.52 2.15 6.63
N ALA A 38 -5.00 3.06 7.47
CA ALA A 38 -5.79 4.00 8.26
C ALA A 38 -6.57 5.03 7.41
N VAL A 39 -6.25 5.17 6.12
CA VAL A 39 -7.01 6.03 5.19
C VAL A 39 -8.46 5.56 5.05
N VAL A 40 -8.72 4.24 4.99
CA VAL A 40 -10.08 3.70 4.84
C VAL A 40 -11.00 4.03 6.01
N PRO A 41 -10.64 3.76 7.28
CA PRO A 41 -11.50 4.14 8.39
C PRO A 41 -11.67 5.67 8.51
N CYS A 42 -10.67 6.49 8.15
CA CYS A 42 -10.84 7.94 8.00
C CYS A 42 -11.91 8.30 6.93
N LEU A 43 -11.90 7.63 5.78
CA LEU A 43 -12.90 7.82 4.73
C LEU A 43 -14.30 7.42 5.19
N LEU A 44 -14.43 6.32 5.94
CA LEU A 44 -15.71 5.87 6.49
C LEU A 44 -16.27 6.88 7.51
N LEU A 45 -15.42 7.45 8.37
CA LEU A 45 -15.82 8.53 9.28
C LEU A 45 -16.28 9.76 8.51
N GLY A 46 -15.59 10.14 7.42
CA GLY A 46 -15.98 11.25 6.55
C GLY A 46 -17.32 11.04 5.85
N LEU A 47 -17.74 9.79 5.65
CA LEU A 47 -19.05 9.41 5.11
C LEU A 47 -20.16 9.33 6.18
N GLY A 48 -19.85 9.67 7.44
CA GLY A 48 -20.81 9.63 8.54
C GLY A 48 -21.06 8.23 9.11
N VAL A 49 -20.24 7.23 8.76
CA VAL A 49 -20.34 5.87 9.30
C VAL A 49 -19.57 5.81 10.62
N THR A 50 -20.25 6.13 11.73
CA THR A 50 -19.66 6.16 13.08
C THR A 50 -19.86 4.87 13.88
N ASN A 51 -20.68 3.94 13.38
CA ASN A 51 -20.99 2.68 14.08
C ASN A 51 -19.89 1.60 13.90
N ALA A 52 -18.87 1.87 13.07
CA ALA A 52 -17.81 0.94 12.77
C ALA A 52 -16.65 1.09 13.77
N ASP A 53 -16.31 0.02 14.48
CA ASP A 53 -15.13 0.01 15.34
C ASP A 53 -13.84 0.12 14.52
N TRP A 54 -12.97 1.04 14.90
CA TRP A 54 -11.74 1.37 14.17
C TRP A 54 -10.80 0.17 14.01
N TYR A 55 -10.66 -0.65 15.06
CA TYR A 55 -9.81 -1.84 15.04
C TYR A 55 -10.37 -2.91 14.10
N THR A 56 -11.70 -3.07 14.09
CA THR A 56 -12.37 -4.00 13.17
C THR A 56 -12.18 -3.59 11.71
N VAL A 57 -12.30 -2.30 11.40
CA VAL A 57 -12.07 -1.78 10.04
C VAL A 57 -10.61 -1.95 9.62
N MET A 58 -9.66 -1.61 10.49
CA MET A 58 -8.24 -1.83 10.22
C MET A 58 -7.91 -3.31 9.98
N GLY A 59 -8.46 -4.22 10.80
CA GLY A 59 -8.25 -5.66 10.64
C GLY A 59 -8.80 -6.17 9.30
N ARG A 60 -9.99 -5.72 8.90
CA ARG A 60 -10.57 -6.03 7.58
C ARG A 60 -9.69 -5.50 6.44
N MET A 61 -9.10 -4.32 6.61
CA MET A 61 -8.24 -3.72 5.61
C MET A 61 -6.92 -4.48 5.44
N ILE A 62 -6.28 -4.90 6.54
CA ILE A 62 -5.07 -5.73 6.52
C ILE A 62 -5.38 -7.06 5.83
N PHE A 63 -6.50 -7.70 6.16
CA PHE A 63 -6.92 -8.96 5.55
C PHE A 63 -7.18 -8.80 4.05
N LEU A 64 -7.90 -7.75 3.65
CA LEU A 64 -8.15 -7.44 2.24
C LEU A 64 -6.83 -7.21 1.48
N ASN A 65 -5.88 -6.48 2.08
CA ASN A 65 -4.58 -6.23 1.46
C ASN A 65 -3.75 -7.52 1.31
N MET A 66 -3.81 -8.42 2.30
CA MET A 66 -3.19 -9.75 2.21
C MET A 66 -3.76 -10.55 1.02
N LEU A 67 -5.07 -10.51 0.78
CA LEU A 67 -5.68 -11.15 -0.39
C LEU A 67 -5.26 -10.48 -1.71
N LEU A 68 -5.13 -9.15 -1.72
CA LEU A 68 -4.66 -8.38 -2.87
C LEU A 68 -3.25 -8.78 -3.31
N TYR A 69 -2.33 -9.06 -2.38
CA TYR A 69 -0.98 -9.54 -2.71
C TYR A 69 -0.98 -10.89 -3.45
N PHE A 70 -1.98 -11.73 -3.20
CA PHE A 70 -2.15 -13.01 -3.91
C PHE A 70 -2.97 -12.88 -5.19
N SER A 71 -3.48 -11.68 -5.51
CA SER A 71 -4.28 -11.48 -6.71
C SER A 71 -3.39 -11.54 -7.97
N PRO A 72 -3.69 -12.41 -8.95
CA PRO A 72 -2.91 -12.50 -10.18
C PRO A 72 -3.18 -11.33 -11.14
N THR A 73 -4.16 -10.48 -10.83
CA THR A 73 -4.54 -9.33 -11.65
C THR A 73 -3.75 -8.09 -11.23
N PRO A 74 -3.08 -7.37 -12.15
CA PRO A 74 -2.44 -6.10 -11.83
C PRO A 74 -3.47 -5.12 -11.24
N GLY A 75 -3.20 -4.61 -10.03
CA GLY A 75 -4.12 -3.73 -9.28
C GLY A 75 -5.28 -4.44 -8.55
N GLY A 76 -5.32 -5.78 -8.58
CA GLY A 76 -6.20 -6.63 -7.77
C GLY A 76 -7.69 -6.31 -7.81
N SER A 77 -8.19 -5.74 -8.91
CA SER A 77 -9.55 -5.19 -8.97
C SER A 77 -10.65 -6.20 -8.69
N GLY A 78 -10.53 -7.44 -9.14
CA GLY A 78 -11.53 -8.48 -8.85
C GLY A 78 -11.61 -8.84 -7.35
N ILE A 79 -10.46 -8.95 -6.68
CA ILE A 79 -10.41 -9.26 -5.25
C ILE A 79 -10.77 -8.03 -4.41
N ALA A 80 -10.42 -6.82 -4.86
CA ALA A 80 -10.82 -5.60 -4.20
C ALA A 80 -12.34 -5.41 -4.24
N GLU A 81 -12.99 -5.54 -5.40
CA GLU A 81 -14.45 -5.36 -5.51
C GLU A 81 -15.21 -6.42 -4.70
N GLY A 82 -14.82 -7.70 -4.85
CA GLY A 82 -15.43 -8.80 -4.08
C GLY A 82 -15.14 -8.70 -2.58
N GLY A 83 -13.89 -8.38 -2.22
CA GLY A 83 -13.44 -8.26 -0.84
C GLY A 83 -14.08 -7.07 -0.11
N PHE A 84 -14.21 -5.92 -0.76
CA PHE A 84 -14.91 -4.78 -0.19
C PHE A 84 -16.40 -5.06 0.00
N VAL A 85 -17.06 -5.73 -0.94
CA VAL A 85 -18.48 -6.12 -0.77
C VAL A 85 -18.62 -7.13 0.38
N LEU A 86 -17.80 -8.19 0.42
CA LEU A 86 -17.89 -9.22 1.46
C LEU A 86 -17.56 -8.67 2.86
N LEU A 87 -16.55 -7.81 2.97
CA LEU A 87 -16.05 -7.33 4.26
C LEU A 87 -16.76 -6.05 4.73
N PHE A 88 -17.29 -5.21 3.84
CA PHE A 88 -17.86 -3.92 4.23
C PHE A 88 -19.37 -3.78 4.00
N SER A 89 -20.04 -4.73 3.34
CA SER A 89 -21.51 -4.68 3.13
C SER A 89 -22.31 -4.54 4.43
N SER A 90 -21.80 -5.07 5.55
CA SER A 90 -22.45 -4.95 6.87
C SER A 90 -22.20 -3.61 7.59
N VAL A 91 -21.24 -2.81 7.12
CA VAL A 91 -20.75 -1.61 7.83
C VAL A 91 -21.07 -0.33 7.07
N VAL A 92 -21.08 -0.36 5.74
CA VAL A 92 -21.33 0.84 4.93
C VAL A 92 -22.74 0.81 4.33
N PRO A 93 -23.38 1.98 4.14
CA PRO A 93 -24.66 2.09 3.46
C PRO A 93 -24.60 1.45 2.06
N ALA A 94 -25.70 0.83 1.64
CA ALA A 94 -25.80 0.15 0.35
C ALA A 94 -25.43 1.11 -0.79
N GLY A 95 -24.47 0.71 -1.64
CA GLY A 95 -23.99 1.49 -2.78
C GLY A 95 -22.73 2.34 -2.52
N THR A 96 -22.34 2.58 -1.27
CA THR A 96 -21.17 3.43 -0.95
C THR A 96 -19.85 2.66 -0.98
N VAL A 97 -19.89 1.32 -0.94
CA VAL A 97 -18.71 0.43 -0.94
C VAL A 97 -17.74 0.75 -2.08
N GLY A 98 -18.26 0.88 -3.31
CA GLY A 98 -17.44 1.15 -4.50
C GLY A 98 -16.81 2.53 -4.47
N ILE A 99 -17.53 3.53 -3.96
CA ILE A 99 -17.01 4.90 -3.82
C ILE A 99 -15.83 4.92 -2.85
N VAL A 100 -15.96 4.25 -1.69
CA VAL A 100 -14.87 4.12 -0.71
C VAL A 100 -13.65 3.43 -1.32
N ALA A 101 -13.86 2.33 -2.04
CA ALA A 101 -12.76 1.61 -2.70
C ALA A 101 -12.01 2.51 -3.70
N VAL A 102 -12.73 3.24 -4.55
CA VAL A 102 -12.12 4.16 -5.53
C VAL A 102 -11.41 5.33 -4.84
N CYS A 103 -12.04 5.95 -3.85
CA CYS A 103 -11.43 7.04 -3.07
C CYS A 103 -10.16 6.57 -2.35
N TRP A 104 -10.17 5.37 -1.80
CA TRP A 104 -8.99 4.77 -1.20
C TRP A 104 -7.87 4.60 -2.22
N ARG A 105 -8.14 4.05 -3.42
CA ARG A 105 -7.13 3.94 -4.49
C ARG A 105 -6.54 5.31 -4.88
N LEU A 106 -7.38 6.34 -4.97
CA LEU A 106 -6.93 7.70 -5.28
C LEU A 106 -5.94 8.26 -4.27
N ILE A 107 -6.22 8.05 -2.99
CA ILE A 107 -5.37 8.61 -1.93
C ILE A 107 -4.14 7.72 -1.68
N ALA A 108 -4.33 6.40 -1.62
CA ALA A 108 -3.29 5.46 -1.20
C ALA A 108 -2.37 5.00 -2.34
N GLU A 109 -2.85 4.93 -3.58
CA GLU A 109 -2.07 4.43 -4.72
C GLU A 109 -1.71 5.55 -5.70
N TYR A 110 -2.70 6.33 -6.14
CA TYR A 110 -2.46 7.31 -7.21
C TYR A 110 -1.71 8.55 -6.72
N LEU A 111 -1.95 9.04 -5.50
CA LEU A 111 -1.26 10.20 -4.95
C LEU A 111 0.26 9.98 -4.77
N PRO A 112 0.74 8.92 -4.09
CA PRO A 112 2.18 8.66 -4.00
C PRO A 112 2.80 8.36 -5.36
N PHE A 113 2.07 7.71 -6.27
CA PHE A 113 2.53 7.47 -7.64
C PHE A 113 2.76 8.79 -8.40
N LEU A 114 1.81 9.73 -8.34
CA LEU A 114 1.92 11.04 -8.99
C LEU A 114 3.10 11.85 -8.44
N ILE A 115 3.30 11.82 -7.12
CA ILE A 115 4.45 12.49 -6.49
C ILE A 115 5.75 11.86 -6.99
N GLY A 116 5.86 10.53 -6.98
CA GLY A 116 7.02 9.80 -7.48
C GLY A 116 7.30 10.08 -8.96
N PHE A 117 6.26 10.14 -9.78
CA PHE A 117 6.34 10.52 -11.19
C PHE A 117 6.86 11.94 -11.37
N TYR A 118 6.29 12.92 -10.66
CA TYR A 118 6.71 14.32 -10.72
C TYR A 118 8.19 14.49 -10.34
N TYR A 119 8.64 13.87 -9.26
CA TYR A 119 10.04 13.90 -8.85
C TYR A 119 10.95 13.23 -9.88
N THR A 120 10.55 12.07 -10.40
CA THR A 120 11.32 11.36 -11.43
C THR A 120 11.51 12.22 -12.67
N VAL A 121 10.44 12.83 -13.19
CA VAL A 121 10.50 13.70 -14.36
C VAL A 121 11.34 14.95 -14.08
N THR A 122 11.18 15.59 -12.92
CA THR A 122 11.89 16.85 -12.61
C THR A 122 13.38 16.65 -12.35
N VAL A 123 13.75 15.52 -11.74
CA VAL A 123 15.15 15.20 -11.38
C VAL A 123 15.86 14.52 -12.54
N PHE A 124 15.31 13.40 -13.05
CA PHE A 124 15.96 12.62 -14.10
C PHE A 124 15.66 13.13 -15.52
N GLY A 125 14.54 13.83 -15.73
CA GLY A 125 14.24 14.41 -17.04
C GLY A 125 15.30 15.41 -17.50
N ARG A 126 15.94 16.14 -16.56
CA ARG A 126 17.07 17.04 -16.86
C ARG A 126 18.32 16.30 -17.32
N GLU A 127 18.61 15.12 -16.78
CA GLU A 127 19.77 14.33 -17.21
C GLU A 127 19.52 13.64 -18.56
N PHE A 128 18.27 13.25 -18.84
CA PHE A 128 17.86 12.71 -20.14
C PHE A 128 17.93 13.75 -21.26
N LEU A 129 17.49 14.99 -21.00
CA LEU A 129 17.57 16.09 -21.96
C LEU A 129 18.99 16.63 -22.19
N ARG A 130 19.95 16.35 -21.30
CA ARG A 130 21.35 16.78 -21.44
C ARG A 130 22.21 15.78 -22.21
N ARG A 131 21.75 14.53 -22.35
CA ARG A 131 22.44 13.46 -23.10
C ARG A 131 22.05 13.39 -24.58
N TYR A 132 21.08 14.19 -25.01
CA TYR A 132 20.73 14.46 -26.40
C TYR A 132 20.96 15.93 -26.71
#